data_AF-A0A4Q5QQX0-F1
#
_entry.id   AF-A0A4Q5QQX0-F1
#
_cell.length_a   1.000
_cell.length_b   1.000
_cell.length_c   1.000
_cell.angle_alpha   90.00
_cell.angle_beta   90.00
_cell.angle_gamma   90.00
#
_symmetry.space_group_name_H-M   'P 1'
#
loop_
_entity.id
_entity.type
_entity.pdbx_description
1 polymer ?
#
loop_
_entity_poly.entity_id
_entity_poly.type
_entity_poly.pdbx_seq_one_letter_code
_entity_poly.pdbx_strand_id
1 'polypeptide(L)'
;MERLTLYTHATDLDYLSAQLAAQYGPLTKTGPLEWLAGPPARPVLRLHGRQRTQPDYQLRAVTDDFTQNLAGMYGFVQKLPMARPDQQTRLLTKITTLNTELTISAEPAFPAGFGAWLAPVLAHYEALVFSELNSLYTAAGQAFYDPAGRLLTDTLGAGDAAAELPVSIESHYYDEPD
;
A
#
# COMPACT_ATOMS: atom_id res chain seq x y z
N MET A 1 14.19 -0.65 -13.08
CA MET A 1 12.80 -1.00 -12.75
C MET A 1 12.50 -0.36 -11.43
N GLU A 2 11.46 0.45 -11.38
CA GLU A 2 10.96 1.04 -10.13
C GLU A 2 9.72 0.29 -9.69
N ARG A 3 9.51 0.24 -8.37
CA ARG A 3 8.32 -0.35 -7.76
C ARG A 3 8.01 0.31 -6.43
N LEU A 4 6.74 0.25 -6.06
CA LEU A 4 6.23 0.54 -4.72
C LEU A 4 5.11 -0.44 -4.41
N THR A 5 4.81 -0.62 -3.12
CA THR A 5 3.67 -1.41 -2.66
C THR A 5 2.73 -0.52 -1.87
N LEU A 6 1.45 -0.61 -2.20
CA LEU A 6 0.35 0.03 -1.51
C LEU A 6 -0.28 -0.99 -0.58
N TYR A 7 -0.67 -0.58 0.62
CA TYR A 7 -1.51 -1.36 1.50
C TYR A 7 -2.72 -0.55 1.94
N THR A 8 -3.90 -1.14 1.88
CA THR A 8 -5.15 -0.49 2.29
C THR A 8 -6.07 -1.46 3.02
N HIS A 9 -7.00 -0.92 3.80
CA HIS A 9 -8.10 -1.65 4.42
C HIS A 9 -9.21 -1.99 3.40
N ALA A 10 -9.26 -1.28 2.28
CA ALA A 10 -10.26 -1.48 1.25
C ALA A 10 -10.10 -2.83 0.55
N THR A 11 -11.22 -3.46 0.21
CA THR A 11 -11.29 -4.71 -0.56
C THR A 11 -11.75 -4.49 -2.00
N ASP A 12 -12.31 -3.31 -2.30
CA ASP A 12 -12.70 -2.90 -3.64
C ASP A 12 -11.65 -1.96 -4.23
N LEU A 13 -11.20 -2.26 -5.45
CA LEU A 13 -10.20 -1.47 -6.18
C LEU A 13 -10.81 -0.77 -7.42
N ASP A 14 -12.13 -0.61 -7.47
CA ASP A 14 -12.83 0.03 -8.59
C ASP A 14 -12.33 1.45 -8.85
N TYR A 15 -12.15 2.28 -7.81
CA TYR A 15 -11.61 3.63 -7.96
C TYR A 15 -10.21 3.62 -8.59
N LEU A 16 -9.30 2.76 -8.13
CA LEU A 16 -7.98 2.59 -8.74
C LEU A 16 -8.10 2.20 -10.22
N SER A 17 -8.91 1.20 -10.53
CA SER A 17 -9.06 0.71 -11.90
C SER A 17 -9.61 1.81 -12.83
N ALA A 18 -10.55 2.62 -12.34
CA ALA A 18 -11.07 3.78 -13.05
C ALA A 18 -9.99 4.85 -13.26
N GLN A 19 -9.17 5.16 -12.24
CA GLN A 19 -8.08 6.12 -12.35
C GLN A 19 -6.98 5.66 -13.32
N LEU A 20 -6.65 4.36 -13.31
CA LEU A 20 -5.72 3.78 -14.27
C LEU A 20 -6.28 3.86 -15.69
N ALA A 21 -7.55 3.52 -15.88
CA ALA A 21 -8.19 3.55 -17.20
C ALA A 21 -8.29 4.98 -17.76
N ALA A 22 -8.60 5.96 -16.91
CA ALA A 22 -8.65 7.37 -17.28
C ALA A 22 -7.28 7.90 -17.71
N GLN A 23 -6.21 7.48 -17.04
CA GLN A 23 -4.85 7.97 -17.30
C GLN A 23 -4.14 7.25 -18.46
N TYR A 24 -4.34 5.93 -18.59
CA TYR A 24 -3.56 5.07 -19.47
C TYR A 24 -4.39 4.36 -20.55
N GLY A 25 -5.70 4.62 -20.60
CA GLY A 25 -6.63 3.95 -21.50
C GLY A 25 -7.03 2.55 -21.00
N PRO A 26 -7.67 1.72 -21.85
CA PRO A 26 -8.17 0.41 -21.45
C PRO A 26 -7.11 -0.46 -20.78
N LEU A 27 -7.47 -1.06 -19.65
CA LEU A 27 -6.59 -1.96 -18.90
C LEU A 27 -6.67 -3.37 -19.45
N THR A 28 -5.55 -4.09 -19.42
CA THR A 28 -5.53 -5.53 -19.68
C THR A 28 -5.46 -6.26 -18.35
N LYS A 29 -6.50 -7.03 -18.03
CA LYS A 29 -6.54 -7.87 -16.83
C LYS A 29 -5.81 -9.18 -17.09
N THR A 30 -4.82 -9.52 -16.27
CA THR A 30 -4.05 -10.77 -16.39
C THR A 30 -4.35 -11.78 -15.28
N GLY A 31 -5.06 -11.34 -14.24
CA GLY A 31 -5.45 -12.13 -13.08
C GLY A 31 -6.47 -11.38 -12.21
N PRO A 32 -6.90 -11.94 -11.06
CA PRO A 32 -7.92 -11.33 -10.21
C PRO A 32 -7.57 -9.90 -9.76
N LEU A 33 -6.34 -9.69 -9.30
CA LEU A 33 -5.77 -8.41 -8.86
C LEU A 33 -4.51 -8.08 -9.66
N GLU A 34 -4.52 -8.39 -10.96
CA GLU A 34 -3.39 -8.12 -11.84
C GLU A 34 -3.82 -7.35 -13.09
N TRP A 35 -3.12 -6.26 -13.36
CA TRP A 35 -3.41 -5.37 -14.48
C TRP A 35 -2.15 -4.90 -15.19
N LEU A 36 -2.29 -4.68 -16.49
CA LEU A 36 -1.36 -3.93 -17.31
C LEU A 36 -2.04 -2.63 -17.75
N ALA A 37 -1.40 -1.50 -17.47
CA ALA A 37 -1.84 -0.18 -17.94
C ALA A 37 -1.06 0.25 -19.18
N GLY A 38 -1.77 0.67 -20.23
CA GLY A 38 -1.19 0.95 -21.54
C GLY A 38 -1.06 -0.30 -22.44
N PRO A 39 -0.29 -0.22 -23.55
CA PRO A 39 -0.20 -1.30 -24.53
C PRO A 39 0.34 -2.62 -23.93
N PRO A 40 -0.30 -3.79 -24.12
CA PRO A 40 0.12 -5.05 -23.48
C PRO A 40 1.54 -5.50 -23.82
N ALA A 41 2.01 -5.22 -25.04
CA ALA A 41 3.36 -5.57 -25.48
C ALA A 41 4.44 -4.74 -24.76
N ARG A 42 4.09 -3.56 -24.25
CA ARG A 42 4.99 -2.66 -23.53
C ARG A 42 4.17 -1.82 -22.54
N PRO A 43 3.74 -2.42 -21.43
CA PRO A 43 2.88 -1.72 -20.48
C PRO A 43 3.63 -0.59 -19.82
N VAL A 44 2.93 0.51 -19.54
CA VAL A 44 3.48 1.65 -18.81
C VAL A 44 3.61 1.30 -17.33
N LEU A 45 2.58 0.65 -16.77
CA LEU A 45 2.57 0.13 -15.39
C LEU A 45 2.15 -1.33 -15.39
N ARG A 46 2.75 -2.10 -14.49
CA ARG A 46 2.33 -3.45 -14.12
C ARG A 46 1.85 -3.41 -12.68
N LEU A 47 0.70 -4.01 -12.44
CA LEU A 47 0.09 -4.08 -11.11
C LEU A 47 -0.16 -5.54 -10.75
N HIS A 48 0.21 -5.91 -9.53
CA HIS A 48 -0.06 -7.23 -8.96
C HIS A 48 -0.41 -7.06 -7.48
N GLY A 49 -1.55 -7.60 -7.08
CA GLY A 49 -2.06 -7.48 -5.72
C GLY A 49 -2.44 -8.80 -5.10
N ARG A 50 -2.61 -8.76 -3.79
CA ARG A 50 -3.16 -9.83 -2.96
C ARG A 50 -4.17 -9.21 -2.01
N GLN A 51 -5.20 -9.96 -1.66
CA GLN A 51 -6.22 -9.54 -0.72
C GLN A 51 -6.45 -10.68 0.28
N ARG A 52 -6.82 -10.33 1.52
CA ARG A 52 -7.23 -11.34 2.50
C ARG A 52 -8.41 -12.12 1.95
N THR A 53 -8.36 -13.43 2.15
CA THR A 53 -9.48 -14.32 1.81
C THR A 53 -10.72 -13.98 2.64
N GLN A 54 -10.49 -13.59 3.89
CA GLN A 54 -11.50 -13.09 4.82
C GLN A 54 -11.04 -11.71 5.32
N PRO A 55 -11.58 -10.62 4.74
CA PRO A 55 -11.28 -9.27 5.21
C PRO A 55 -11.65 -9.09 6.68
N ASP A 56 -10.78 -8.42 7.44
CA ASP A 56 -10.90 -8.24 8.89
C ASP A 56 -10.13 -6.97 9.30
N TYR A 57 -10.47 -6.41 10.45
CA TYR A 57 -9.78 -5.29 11.08
C TYR A 57 -8.69 -5.74 12.07
N GLN A 58 -8.62 -7.05 12.35
CA GLN A 58 -7.62 -7.67 13.21
C GLN A 58 -6.78 -8.69 12.45
N LEU A 59 -5.56 -8.94 12.92
CA LEU A 59 -4.71 -10.02 12.42
C LEU A 59 -4.72 -11.18 13.42
N ARG A 60 -5.87 -11.87 13.53
CA ARG A 60 -6.10 -12.94 14.53
C ARG A 60 -5.33 -14.22 14.23
N ALA A 61 -5.23 -14.57 12.95
CA ALA A 61 -4.56 -15.79 12.47
C ALA A 61 -3.92 -15.55 11.10
N VAL A 62 -2.91 -16.37 10.81
CA VAL A 62 -2.33 -16.47 9.46
C VAL A 62 -3.10 -17.55 8.71
N THR A 63 -3.91 -17.14 7.75
CA THR A 63 -4.84 -18.02 7.01
C THR A 63 -4.55 -18.05 5.51
N ASP A 64 -3.75 -17.12 5.01
CA ASP A 64 -3.37 -16.99 3.61
C ASP A 64 -2.02 -16.29 3.45
N ASP A 65 -1.49 -16.26 2.22
CA ASP A 65 -0.20 -15.66 1.89
C ASP A 65 -0.13 -14.18 2.28
N PHE A 66 -1.26 -13.47 2.24
CA PHE A 66 -1.28 -12.05 2.56
C PHE A 66 -1.25 -11.80 4.07
N THR A 67 -2.05 -12.52 4.86
CA THR A 67 -1.97 -12.48 6.32
C THR A 67 -0.61 -12.94 6.85
N GLN A 68 0.06 -13.88 6.16
CA GLN A 68 1.46 -14.22 6.44
C GLN A 68 2.40 -13.04 6.17
N ASN A 69 2.23 -12.33 5.05
CA ASN A 69 3.00 -11.11 4.75
C ASN A 69 2.76 -10.01 5.80
N LEU A 70 1.50 -9.78 6.21
CA LEU A 70 1.15 -8.81 7.25
C LEU A 70 1.78 -9.17 8.60
N ALA A 71 1.79 -10.44 9.00
CA ALA A 71 2.46 -10.90 10.22
C ALA A 71 3.97 -10.65 10.17
N GLY A 72 4.60 -10.90 9.02
CA GLY A 72 6.01 -10.58 8.78
C GLY A 72 6.28 -9.08 8.86
N MET A 73 5.44 -8.26 8.22
CA MET A 73 5.54 -6.80 8.24
C MET A 73 5.34 -6.23 9.65
N TYR A 74 4.37 -6.76 10.41
CA TYR A 74 4.15 -6.39 11.81
C TYR A 74 5.39 -6.67 12.65
N GLY A 75 5.95 -7.88 12.55
CA GLY A 75 7.16 -8.27 13.28
C GLY A 75 8.41 -7.49 12.85
N PHE A 76 8.47 -7.07 11.59
CA PHE A 76 9.52 -6.18 11.08
C PHE A 76 9.41 -4.79 11.71
N VAL A 77 8.24 -4.14 11.61
CA VAL A 77 8.00 -2.80 12.16
C VAL A 77 8.22 -2.77 13.68
N GLN A 78 7.81 -3.83 14.40
CA GLN A 78 7.99 -3.93 15.85
C GLN A 78 9.47 -3.86 16.27
N LYS A 79 10.39 -4.29 15.40
CA LYS A 79 11.83 -4.32 15.66
C LYS A 79 12.57 -3.08 15.17
N LEU A 80 11.91 -2.19 14.43
CA LEU A 80 12.54 -0.97 13.93
C LEU A 80 12.91 -0.03 15.08
N PRO A 81 14.07 0.64 15.02
CA PRO A 81 14.50 1.61 16.02
C PRO A 81 13.81 2.96 15.82
N MET A 82 12.46 2.97 15.76
CA MET A 82 11.69 4.16 15.43
C MET A 82 11.91 5.26 16.47
N ALA A 83 12.28 6.45 16.01
CA ALA A 83 12.49 7.61 16.89
C ALA A 83 11.20 8.06 17.62
N ARG A 84 10.03 7.62 17.16
CA ARG A 84 8.71 8.00 17.70
C ARG A 84 7.85 6.77 18.02
N PRO A 85 7.80 6.35 19.29
CA PRO A 85 7.03 5.18 19.72
C PRO A 85 5.54 5.24 19.36
N ASP A 86 4.91 6.41 19.51
CA ASP A 86 3.48 6.58 19.20
C ASP A 86 3.17 6.30 17.72
N GLN A 87 4.07 6.66 16.81
CA GLN A 87 3.92 6.34 15.40
C GLN A 87 4.15 4.86 15.11
N GLN A 88 5.06 4.21 15.84
CA GLN A 88 5.23 2.76 15.74
C GLN A 88 3.94 2.05 16.15
N THR A 89 3.33 2.45 17.27
CA THR A 89 2.04 1.89 17.70
C THR A 89 0.97 2.10 16.64
N ARG A 90 0.83 3.31 16.09
CA ARG A 90 -0.16 3.59 15.03
C ARG A 90 0.07 2.78 13.77
N LEU A 91 1.34 2.61 13.34
CA LEU A 91 1.68 1.81 12.17
C LEU A 91 1.37 0.33 12.43
N LEU A 92 1.73 -0.21 13.59
CA LEU A 92 1.40 -1.57 13.99
C LEU A 92 -0.12 -1.79 14.00
N THR A 93 -0.90 -0.85 14.55
CA THR A 93 -2.37 -0.90 14.51
C THR A 93 -2.89 -0.83 13.07
N LYS A 94 -2.38 0.08 12.22
CA LYS A 94 -2.81 0.16 10.82
C LYS A 94 -2.57 -1.18 10.11
N ILE A 95 -1.42 -1.82 10.35
CA ILE A 95 -1.07 -3.10 9.73
C ILE A 95 -2.13 -4.18 9.99
N THR A 96 -2.72 -4.22 11.19
CA THR A 96 -3.75 -5.23 11.51
C THR A 96 -5.04 -5.02 10.74
N THR A 97 -5.30 -3.80 10.26
CA THR A 97 -6.52 -3.42 9.51
C THR A 97 -6.40 -3.59 7.99
N LEU A 98 -5.21 -3.93 7.47
CA LEU A 98 -4.98 -3.99 6.03
C LEU A 98 -5.61 -5.24 5.43
N ASN A 99 -6.40 -5.09 4.38
CA ASN A 99 -7.07 -6.18 3.66
C ASN A 99 -6.54 -6.40 2.26
N THR A 100 -5.86 -5.41 1.67
CA THR A 100 -5.33 -5.49 0.32
C THR A 100 -3.91 -4.94 0.25
N GLU A 101 -3.04 -5.63 -0.48
CA GLU A 101 -1.78 -5.10 -0.98
C GLU A 101 -1.80 -5.01 -2.50
N LEU A 102 -1.08 -4.02 -3.02
CA LEU A 102 -0.92 -3.83 -4.45
C LEU A 102 0.47 -3.30 -4.77
N THR A 103 1.26 -4.11 -5.46
CA THR A 103 2.54 -3.68 -6.03
C THR A 103 2.30 -3.01 -7.37
N ILE A 104 2.84 -1.80 -7.55
CA ILE A 104 2.89 -1.10 -8.83
C ILE A 104 4.35 -1.01 -9.27
N SER A 105 4.65 -1.43 -10.50
CA SER A 105 5.98 -1.35 -11.07
C SER A 105 5.99 -0.75 -12.48
N ALA A 106 7.13 -0.14 -12.83
CA ALA A 106 7.37 0.48 -14.12
C ALA A 106 8.80 0.25 -14.60
N GLU A 107 8.97 0.16 -15.93
CA GLU A 107 10.27 -0.03 -16.56
C GLU A 107 10.57 1.07 -17.59
N PRO A 108 11.75 1.73 -17.51
CA PRO A 108 12.80 1.56 -16.50
C PRO A 108 12.47 2.22 -15.15
N ALA A 109 11.55 3.19 -15.16
CA ALA A 109 11.16 4.05 -14.05
C ALA A 109 9.69 4.47 -14.18
N PHE A 110 9.10 5.03 -13.12
CA PHE A 110 7.75 5.58 -13.17
C PHE A 110 7.65 6.74 -14.17
N PRO A 111 6.52 6.86 -14.89
CA PRO A 111 6.34 7.93 -15.86
C PRO A 111 6.27 9.30 -15.18
N ALA A 112 6.63 10.35 -15.93
CA ALA A 112 6.47 11.73 -15.46
C ALA A 112 5.01 11.99 -15.04
N GLY A 113 4.81 12.67 -13.91
CA GLY A 113 3.48 12.94 -13.35
C GLY A 113 2.86 11.77 -12.57
N PHE A 114 3.51 10.61 -12.49
CA PHE A 114 2.98 9.46 -11.74
C PHE A 114 2.71 9.78 -10.27
N GLY A 115 3.57 10.55 -9.59
CA GLY A 115 3.34 10.97 -8.21
C GLY A 115 2.07 11.82 -8.04
N ALA A 116 1.79 12.72 -9.00
CA ALA A 116 0.58 13.53 -8.98
C ALA A 116 -0.68 12.71 -9.24
N TRP A 117 -0.59 11.69 -10.09
CA TRP A 117 -1.66 10.71 -10.30
C TRP A 117 -1.87 9.80 -9.08
N LEU A 118 -0.79 9.40 -8.41
CA LEU A 118 -0.83 8.47 -7.28
C LEU A 118 -1.43 9.11 -6.02
N ALA A 119 -1.14 10.39 -5.76
CA ALA A 119 -1.61 11.10 -4.56
C ALA A 119 -3.13 10.97 -4.29
N PRO A 120 -4.04 11.23 -5.23
CA PRO A 120 -5.48 11.05 -4.99
C PRO A 120 -5.88 9.58 -4.79
N VAL A 121 -5.12 8.61 -5.34
CA VAL A 121 -5.33 7.18 -5.08
C VAL A 121 -4.94 6.84 -3.63
N LEU A 122 -3.80 7.33 -3.15
CA LEU A 122 -3.38 7.13 -1.76
C LEU A 122 -4.39 7.71 -0.78
N ALA A 123 -4.84 8.94 -1.03
CA ALA A 123 -5.81 9.61 -0.19
C ALA A 123 -7.16 8.89 -0.16
N HIS A 124 -7.67 8.45 -1.31
CA HIS A 124 -8.95 7.74 -1.40
C HIS A 124 -8.95 6.44 -0.59
N TYR A 125 -7.85 5.68 -0.65
CA TYR A 125 -7.74 4.39 0.03
C TYR A 125 -7.11 4.47 1.42
N GLU A 126 -6.78 5.68 1.90
CA GLU A 126 -5.94 5.91 3.07
C GLU A 126 -4.72 4.96 3.11
N ALA A 127 -4.09 4.81 1.94
CA ALA A 127 -3.13 3.74 1.71
C ALA A 127 -1.77 4.06 2.35
N LEU A 128 -1.23 3.06 3.03
CA LEU A 128 0.18 3.03 3.44
C LEU A 128 1.02 2.66 2.22
N VAL A 129 2.12 3.37 1.98
CA VAL A 129 3.08 2.99 0.95
C VAL A 129 4.31 2.37 1.58
N PHE A 130 4.75 1.24 1.06
CA PHE A 130 6.06 0.66 1.32
C PHE A 130 6.90 0.72 0.05
N SER A 131 8.08 1.33 0.15
CA SER A 131 8.92 1.55 -1.02
C SER A 131 10.40 1.49 -0.67
N GLU A 132 11.19 0.95 -1.60
CA GLU A 132 12.64 1.22 -1.69
C GLU A 132 12.88 2.56 -2.38
N LEU A 133 14.16 2.95 -2.49
CA LEU A 133 14.59 4.12 -3.26
C LEU A 133 14.07 4.07 -4.70
N ASN A 134 13.34 5.11 -5.11
CA ASN A 134 12.91 5.33 -6.48
C ASN A 134 12.73 6.83 -6.77
N SER A 135 12.25 7.16 -7.98
CA SER A 135 12.00 8.53 -8.42
C SER A 135 10.99 9.33 -7.59
N LEU A 136 10.12 8.68 -6.82
CA LEU A 136 9.15 9.32 -5.93
C LEU A 136 9.62 9.39 -4.47
N TYR A 137 10.31 8.35 -4.01
CA TYR A 137 10.58 8.11 -2.61
C TYR A 137 12.08 7.91 -2.39
N THR A 138 12.70 8.86 -1.70
CA THR A 138 14.17 9.01 -1.67
C THR A 138 14.83 8.60 -0.35
N ALA A 139 14.12 7.93 0.55
CA ALA A 139 14.69 7.46 1.82
C ALA A 139 15.85 6.46 1.59
N ALA A 140 16.76 6.40 2.55
CA ALA A 140 17.89 5.49 2.52
C ALA A 140 17.43 4.06 2.83
N GLY A 141 17.00 3.33 1.78
CA GLY A 141 16.55 1.94 1.88
C GLY A 141 15.03 1.80 1.83
N GLN A 142 14.53 0.76 2.49
CA GLN A 142 13.09 0.49 2.59
C GLN A 142 12.44 1.42 3.60
N ALA A 143 11.29 1.98 3.22
CA ALA A 143 10.58 2.95 4.03
C ALA A 143 9.07 2.84 3.87
N PHE A 144 8.38 3.26 4.92
CA PHE A 144 6.94 3.43 4.98
C PHE A 144 6.57 4.90 4.82
N TYR A 145 5.54 5.18 4.04
CA TYR A 145 5.01 6.53 3.82
C TYR A 145 3.52 6.57 4.08
N ASP A 146 3.06 7.71 4.57
CA ASP A 146 1.64 7.96 4.83
C ASP A 146 0.86 8.22 3.52
N PRO A 147 -0.48 8.34 3.58
CA PRO A 147 -1.29 8.60 2.39
C PRO A 147 -0.97 9.94 1.69
N ALA A 148 -0.30 10.87 2.36
CA ALA A 148 0.17 12.13 1.79
C ALA A 148 1.61 12.02 1.23
N GLY A 149 2.23 10.84 1.28
CA GLY A 149 3.59 10.58 0.80
C GLY A 149 4.69 11.02 1.77
N ARG A 150 4.37 11.32 3.04
CA ARG A 150 5.36 11.71 4.06
C ARG A 150 5.98 10.48 4.69
N LEU A 151 7.27 10.55 5.00
CA LEU A 151 8.01 9.44 5.59
C LEU A 151 7.48 9.11 7.00
N LEU A 152 6.91 7.94 7.18
CA LEU A 152 6.52 7.43 8.50
C LEU A 152 7.75 6.90 9.24
N THR A 153 8.46 5.98 8.59
CA THR A 153 9.74 5.46 9.08
C THR A 153 10.55 4.82 7.96
N ASP A 154 11.87 4.88 8.05
CA ASP A 154 12.78 4.00 7.30
C ASP A 154 13.41 2.92 8.20
N THR A 155 14.28 2.09 7.62
CA THR A 155 15.03 1.04 8.34
C THR A 155 16.00 1.59 9.39
N LEU A 156 16.35 2.87 9.32
CA LEU A 156 17.21 3.56 10.29
C LEU A 156 16.39 4.21 11.43
N GLY A 157 15.06 4.16 11.35
CA GLY A 157 14.14 4.73 12.34
C GLY A 157 13.83 6.22 12.15
N ALA A 158 14.28 6.83 11.04
CA ALA A 158 14.01 8.23 10.72
C ALA A 158 12.59 8.39 10.16
N GLY A 159 11.91 9.50 10.51
CA GLY A 159 10.55 9.79 10.06
C GLY A 159 10.19 11.27 10.16
N ASP A 160 9.18 11.70 9.42
CA ASP A 160 8.68 13.08 9.36
C ASP A 160 7.70 13.40 10.49
N ALA A 161 7.97 14.45 11.26
CA ALA A 161 7.13 15.00 12.32
C ALA A 161 5.64 15.10 11.94
N ALA A 162 5.34 15.48 10.69
CA ALA A 162 4.00 15.75 10.18
C ALA A 162 3.32 14.53 9.50
N ALA A 163 3.96 13.35 9.52
CA ALA A 163 3.36 12.15 8.96
C ALA A 163 2.18 11.65 9.84
N GLU A 164 1.05 11.38 9.21
CA GLU A 164 -0.20 11.01 9.89
C GLU A 164 -0.75 9.66 9.38
N LEU A 165 -1.09 8.78 10.32
CA LEU A 165 -1.71 7.49 10.03
C LEU A 165 -3.15 7.47 10.55
N PRO A 166 -4.14 7.78 9.69
CA PRO A 166 -5.53 7.52 10.03
C PRO A 166 -5.76 6.00 10.12
N VAL A 167 -6.38 5.58 11.21
CA VAL A 167 -6.86 4.21 11.40
C VAL A 167 -8.37 4.25 11.27
N SER A 168 -8.84 4.08 10.03
CA SER A 168 -10.26 3.91 9.71
C SER A 168 -10.58 2.42 9.65
N ILE A 169 -11.66 2.01 10.29
CA ILE A 169 -12.16 0.64 10.29
C ILE A 169 -13.61 0.70 9.83
N GLU A 170 -13.94 -0.08 8.80
CA GLU A 170 -15.32 -0.13 8.31
C GLU A 170 -16.22 -0.81 9.36
N SER A 171 -17.37 -0.19 9.64
CA SER A 171 -18.24 -0.61 10.74
C SER A 171 -18.76 -2.04 10.58
N HIS A 172 -18.94 -2.51 9.35
CA HIS A 172 -19.44 -3.85 9.05
C HIS A 172 -18.49 -4.97 9.51
N TYR A 173 -17.22 -4.65 9.82
CA TYR A 173 -16.29 -5.59 10.43
C TYR A 173 -16.49 -5.75 11.95
N TYR A 174 -17.25 -4.87 12.60
CA TYR A 174 -17.58 -4.96 14.03
C TYR A 174 -18.86 -5.73 14.33
N ASP A 175 -19.76 -5.81 13.35
CA ASP A 175 -21.02 -6.51 13.48
C ASP A 175 -20.75 -8.02 13.39
N GLU A 176 -20.30 -8.64 14.49
CA GLU A 176 -20.43 -10.09 14.64
C GLU A 176 -21.93 -10.43 14.53
N PRO A 177 -22.33 -11.39 13.69
CA PRO A 177 -23.73 -11.78 13.62
C PRO A 177 -24.16 -12.29 14.99
N ASP A 178 -25.18 -11.63 15.58
CA ASP A 178 -25.86 -12.05 16.81
C ASP A 178 -26.36 -13.51 16.74
#